data_AF-A0A9P6BQR1-F1
#
_entry.id   AF-A0A9P6BQR1-F1
#
_cell.length_a   1.000
_cell.length_b   1.000
_cell.length_c   1.000
_cell.angle_alpha   90.00
_cell.angle_beta   90.00
_cell.angle_gamma   90.00
#
_symmetry.space_group_name_H-M   'P 1'
#
loop_
_entity.id
_entity.type
_entity.pdbx_description
1 polymer ?
#
loop_
_entity_poly.entity_id
_entity_poly.type
_entity_poly.pdbx_seq_one_letter_code
_entity_poly.pdbx_strand_id
1 'polypeptide(L)'
;MGDKFREYGNFKRAAKCYNLANPYSPLEVQERLNSLPQGSLSSESILSFGKGQHRAILKEKFSNVFKSSPRKPTLTGPYFPKGVHPSLPPSVLQDTVASQGTVNTFNEVKDINSFVVSYIAADLETRKDLRNRIGNIINESDKSFVSLEMVQELVVIAKIPDRIVFLHVLTQMLKVLKEKPLVASIVVQGMAVAINSCPKEIYMDDMQGTYLEILKPLKENLINARKEKNEYQLNPLLTALTALLNAMVCKKVSGLDRENIFNPLAKLFDSLMSHDDTTVAFSALVAGQALAHIRNDESLAMSIFRRARLAVAMAGDISSVISSADISGLISAYDKFNEMCDFSVKHEWYLGLAYVDGILERQGWSSFEAFVLHSKFNSNECFLQGICLRLEQIAATQQTDISNDAIKFLQDLATSPAKTVQKSAQAALKRLGIVDKAGPHPKDGTSDHLIPQCRRDDLPPVWDPIWLKTESKLLKAVQQRDQRNVIVDNIPTQNRVITQAIEQLIA
;
A
#
# COMPACT_ATOMS: atom_id res chain seq x y z
N MET A 1 10.40 -5.55 33.98
CA MET A 1 10.11 -4.48 32.98
C MET A 1 10.52 -3.10 33.46
N GLY A 2 10.25 -2.74 34.73
CA GLY A 2 10.74 -1.48 35.32
C GLY A 2 12.26 -1.31 35.23
N ASP A 3 13.04 -2.37 35.46
CA ASP A 3 14.52 -2.30 35.38
C ASP A 3 15.03 -1.96 33.98
N LYS A 4 14.41 -2.50 32.92
CA LYS A 4 14.73 -2.11 31.54
C LYS A 4 14.48 -0.62 31.31
N PHE A 5 13.37 -0.07 31.82
CA PHE A 5 13.13 1.38 31.71
C PHE A 5 14.12 2.22 32.52
N ARG A 6 14.59 1.70 33.67
CA ARG A 6 15.63 2.33 34.48
C ARG A 6 16.98 2.34 33.75
N GLU A 7 17.37 1.24 33.11
CA GLU A 7 18.60 1.13 32.30
C GLU A 7 18.60 2.11 31.12
N TYR A 8 17.42 2.37 30.52
CA TYR A 8 17.26 3.37 29.45
C TYR A 8 17.07 4.81 29.95
N GLY A 9 17.24 5.07 31.25
CA GLY A 9 17.11 6.41 31.84
C GLY A 9 15.68 6.97 31.91
N ASN A 10 14.65 6.13 31.70
CA ASN A 10 13.24 6.55 31.72
C ASN A 10 12.62 6.29 33.10
N PHE A 11 13.09 7.04 34.10
CA PHE A 11 12.78 6.81 35.52
C PHE A 11 11.30 6.97 35.87
N LYS A 12 10.56 7.87 35.19
CA LYS A 12 9.10 8.03 35.38
C LYS A 12 8.31 6.79 34.97
N ARG A 13 8.69 6.14 33.86
CA ARG A 13 8.06 4.88 33.42
C ARG A 13 8.52 3.68 34.27
N ALA A 14 9.79 3.65 34.67
CA ALA A 14 10.29 2.66 35.61
C ALA A 14 9.49 2.69 36.92
N ALA A 15 9.31 3.87 37.51
CA ALA A 15 8.51 4.07 38.72
C ALA A 15 7.05 3.61 38.56
N LYS A 16 6.40 3.95 37.43
CA LYS A 16 5.04 3.48 37.14
C LYS A 16 4.94 1.95 37.06
N CYS A 17 5.92 1.30 36.43
CA CYS A 17 5.97 -0.16 36.36
C CYS A 17 6.22 -0.81 37.73
N TYR A 18 7.10 -0.24 38.56
CA TYR A 18 7.32 -0.74 39.91
C TYR A 18 6.06 -0.58 40.77
N ASN A 19 5.38 0.58 40.72
CA ASN A 19 4.12 0.79 41.45
C ASN A 19 3.00 -0.18 41.04
N LEU A 20 2.91 -0.55 39.76
CA LEU A 20 1.96 -1.57 39.29
C LEU A 20 2.28 -2.98 39.81
N ALA A 21 3.55 -3.25 40.11
CA ALA A 21 3.99 -4.51 40.72
C ALA A 21 3.85 -4.53 42.25
N ASN A 22 3.52 -3.39 42.88
CA ASN A 22 3.45 -3.25 44.33
C ASN A 22 2.53 -4.27 45.04
N PRO A 23 1.35 -4.66 44.49
CA PRO A 23 0.51 -5.67 45.12
C PRO A 23 1.13 -7.07 45.20
N TYR A 24 2.16 -7.34 44.40
CA TYR A 24 2.75 -8.66 44.24
C TYR A 24 4.09 -8.82 44.97
N SER A 25 4.87 -7.74 45.09
CA SER A 25 6.18 -7.76 45.79
C SER A 25 6.51 -6.37 46.36
N PRO A 26 5.86 -5.93 47.45
CA PRO A 26 5.93 -4.55 47.93
C PRO A 26 7.32 -4.14 48.43
N LEU A 27 8.06 -5.06 49.08
CA LEU A 27 9.41 -4.79 49.60
C LEU A 27 10.42 -4.55 48.46
N GLU A 28 10.39 -5.41 47.45
CA GLU A 28 11.27 -5.28 46.27
C GLU A 28 10.91 -4.03 45.45
N VAL A 29 9.61 -3.75 45.30
CA VAL A 29 9.14 -2.53 44.62
C VAL A 29 9.62 -1.28 45.33
N GLN A 30 9.56 -1.24 46.66
CA GLN A 30 10.04 -0.09 47.43
C GLN A 30 11.56 0.10 47.29
N GLU A 31 12.34 -0.98 47.32
CA GLU A 31 13.79 -0.92 47.09
C GLU A 31 14.12 -0.40 45.68
N ARG A 32 13.40 -0.89 44.66
CA ARG A 32 13.57 -0.44 43.27
C ARG A 32 13.15 1.01 43.07
N LEU A 33 12.09 1.47 43.72
CA LEU A 33 11.66 2.88 43.70
C LEU A 33 12.67 3.79 44.40
N ASN A 34 13.22 3.37 45.55
CA ASN A 34 14.24 4.11 46.28
C ASN A 34 15.57 4.18 45.52
N SER A 35 15.84 3.21 44.63
CA SER A 35 17.02 3.21 43.75
C SER A 35 16.92 4.17 42.55
N LEU A 36 15.77 4.81 42.33
CA LEU A 36 15.60 5.81 41.27
C LEU A 36 16.16 7.17 41.71
N PRO A 37 16.78 7.96 40.80
CA PRO A 37 17.35 9.26 41.17
C PRO A 37 16.25 10.21 41.68
N GLN A 38 16.38 10.70 42.92
CA GLN A 38 15.33 11.46 43.62
C GLN A 38 14.94 12.82 43.00
N GLY A 39 15.63 13.27 41.95
CA GLY A 39 15.26 14.47 41.17
C GLY A 39 14.48 14.20 39.87
N SER A 40 14.27 12.94 39.48
CA SER A 40 13.74 12.58 38.15
C SER A 40 12.21 12.49 38.07
N LEU A 41 11.50 12.73 39.18
CA LEU A 41 10.04 12.64 39.28
C LEU A 41 9.35 14.01 39.33
N SER A 42 10.09 15.11 39.44
CA SER A 42 9.57 16.46 39.24
C SER A 42 9.40 16.75 37.74
N SER A 43 8.26 17.32 37.36
CA SER A 43 7.77 17.34 35.97
C SER A 43 8.45 18.33 35.03
N GLU A 44 9.60 18.89 35.36
CA GLU A 44 10.26 19.88 34.51
C GLU A 44 11.76 19.62 34.41
N SER A 45 12.28 19.78 33.19
CA SER A 45 13.67 19.59 32.76
C SER A 45 14.15 18.13 32.59
N ILE A 46 14.00 17.61 31.37
CA ILE A 46 15.07 17.05 30.49
C ILE A 46 14.43 16.85 29.11
N LEU A 47 14.58 17.86 28.25
CA LEU A 47 14.34 17.79 26.81
C LEU A 47 15.51 18.48 26.10
N SER A 48 16.72 17.98 26.31
CA SER A 48 17.86 18.46 25.54
C SER A 48 18.97 17.41 25.47
N PHE A 49 18.70 16.25 24.88
CA PHE A 49 19.76 15.47 24.25
C PHE A 49 19.25 14.79 22.98
N GLY A 50 19.74 15.27 21.83
CA GLY A 50 19.86 14.53 20.57
C GLY A 50 18.63 14.19 19.72
N LYS A 51 17.38 14.24 20.22
CA LYS A 51 16.20 13.76 19.45
C LYS A 51 15.32 14.84 18.79
N GLY A 52 15.66 16.13 18.90
CA GLY A 52 14.73 17.23 18.59
C GLY A 52 14.94 18.01 17.28
N GLN A 53 16.18 18.34 16.90
CA GLN A 53 16.41 19.46 15.96
C GLN A 53 15.99 19.16 14.51
N HIS A 54 16.39 18.05 13.90
CA HIS A 54 16.00 17.79 12.50
C HIS A 54 14.52 17.45 12.32
N ARG A 55 13.91 16.79 13.31
CA ARG A 55 12.46 16.56 13.32
C ARG A 55 11.72 17.89 13.46
N ALA A 56 12.22 18.84 14.26
CA ALA A 56 11.65 20.18 14.38
C ALA A 56 11.83 21.02 13.11
N ILE A 57 13.01 20.96 12.45
CA ILE A 57 13.31 21.71 11.22
C ILE A 57 12.44 21.24 10.05
N LEU A 58 12.29 19.92 9.85
CA LEU A 58 11.35 19.40 8.85
C LEU A 58 9.90 19.74 9.24
N LYS A 59 9.50 19.56 10.52
CA LYS A 59 8.16 19.94 11.02
C LYS A 59 7.81 21.40 10.76
N GLU A 60 8.74 22.32 10.96
CA GLU A 60 8.54 23.75 10.77
C GLU A 60 8.43 24.10 9.28
N LYS A 61 9.31 23.55 8.44
CA LYS A 61 9.27 23.75 6.99
C LYS A 61 7.96 23.22 6.38
N PHE A 62 7.56 21.98 6.69
CA PHE A 62 6.30 21.40 6.18
C PHE A 62 5.04 22.15 6.64
N SER A 63 5.05 22.74 7.83
CA SER A 63 3.91 23.49 8.38
C SER A 63 3.80 24.92 7.81
N ASN A 64 4.88 25.48 7.28
CA ASN A 64 4.92 26.86 6.77
C ASN A 64 4.57 26.97 5.28
N VAL A 65 4.58 25.88 4.50
CA VAL A 65 4.26 25.92 3.06
C VAL A 65 2.77 26.23 2.78
N PHE A 66 1.86 25.96 3.73
CA PHE A 66 0.41 26.12 3.52
C PHE A 66 -0.29 26.81 4.70
N LYS A 67 0.14 28.02 5.03
CA LYS A 67 -0.60 28.93 5.93
C LYS A 67 -1.49 29.88 5.12
N SER A 68 -2.59 29.34 4.61
CA SER A 68 -3.72 30.14 4.11
C SER A 68 -4.99 29.55 4.71
N SER A 69 -5.84 30.40 5.28
CA SER A 69 -7.21 30.03 5.60
C SER A 69 -8.04 30.19 4.32
N PRO A 70 -8.48 29.09 3.67
CA PRO A 70 -9.21 29.23 2.41
C PRO A 70 -10.71 29.24 2.70
N ARG A 71 -11.43 30.04 1.90
CA ARG A 71 -12.89 29.86 1.76
C ARG A 71 -13.16 28.46 1.24
N LYS A 72 -14.19 27.80 1.77
CA LYS A 72 -14.59 26.44 1.35
C LYS A 72 -14.86 26.41 -0.16
N PRO A 73 -14.35 25.41 -0.90
CA PRO A 73 -14.84 25.16 -2.25
C PRO A 73 -16.34 24.87 -2.19
N THR A 74 -17.10 25.46 -3.12
CA THR A 74 -18.53 25.17 -3.25
C THR A 74 -18.67 23.92 -4.11
N LEU A 75 -18.74 22.77 -3.47
CA LEU A 75 -18.98 21.48 -4.15
C LEU A 75 -20.49 21.32 -4.32
N THR A 76 -20.96 21.08 -5.55
CA THR A 76 -22.37 21.30 -5.93
C THR A 76 -23.30 20.10 -5.81
N GLY A 77 -22.81 18.90 -5.50
CA GLY A 77 -23.70 17.75 -5.38
C GLY A 77 -23.08 16.54 -4.69
N PRO A 78 -23.89 15.49 -4.51
CA PRO A 78 -23.42 14.12 -4.60
C PRO A 78 -23.16 13.77 -6.08
N TYR A 79 -21.91 13.49 -6.46
CA TYR A 79 -21.50 12.99 -7.77
C TYR A 79 -21.70 11.48 -7.88
N PHE A 80 -21.48 10.72 -6.80
CA PHE A 80 -21.58 9.26 -6.82
C PHE A 80 -22.91 8.77 -6.23
N PRO A 81 -23.78 8.13 -7.02
CA PRO A 81 -25.12 7.73 -6.57
C PRO A 81 -25.06 6.75 -5.39
N LYS A 82 -25.85 7.03 -4.35
CA LYS A 82 -26.01 6.12 -3.21
C LYS A 82 -26.59 4.79 -3.68
N GLY A 83 -25.93 3.68 -3.34
CA GLY A 83 -26.45 2.34 -3.58
C GLY A 83 -26.00 1.67 -4.89
N VAL A 84 -25.18 2.33 -5.71
CA VAL A 84 -24.37 1.61 -6.72
C VAL A 84 -23.19 0.99 -5.99
N HIS A 85 -23.47 -0.06 -5.22
CA HIS A 85 -22.44 -1.02 -4.89
C HIS A 85 -22.22 -1.82 -6.18
N PRO A 86 -21.09 -1.67 -6.90
CA PRO A 86 -20.62 -2.84 -7.63
C PRO A 86 -20.69 -3.97 -6.60
N SER A 87 -21.36 -5.08 -6.95
CA SER A 87 -21.32 -6.29 -6.13
C SER A 87 -19.87 -6.41 -5.67
N LEU A 88 -19.62 -6.22 -4.37
CA LEU A 88 -18.29 -6.38 -3.78
C LEU A 88 -17.73 -7.59 -4.52
N PRO A 89 -16.58 -7.50 -5.24
CA PRO A 89 -16.02 -8.69 -5.83
C PRO A 89 -16.03 -9.68 -4.66
N PRO A 90 -16.84 -10.77 -4.76
CA PRO A 90 -17.08 -11.63 -3.61
C PRO A 90 -15.70 -11.89 -3.08
N SER A 91 -15.46 -11.71 -1.78
CA SER A 91 -14.15 -11.95 -1.20
C SER A 91 -13.72 -13.28 -1.79
N VAL A 92 -12.81 -13.26 -2.78
CA VAL A 92 -12.69 -14.39 -3.73
C VAL A 92 -12.21 -15.62 -2.97
N LEU A 93 -11.70 -15.37 -1.76
CA LEU A 93 -11.23 -16.32 -0.79
C LEU A 93 -12.29 -16.76 0.23
N GLN A 94 -13.40 -16.05 0.45
CA GLN A 94 -14.42 -16.45 1.45
C GLN A 94 -15.62 -17.18 0.82
N ASP A 95 -16.16 -16.72 -0.31
CA ASP A 95 -17.33 -17.37 -0.92
C ASP A 95 -16.98 -18.61 -1.74
N THR A 96 -15.76 -18.66 -2.30
CA THR A 96 -15.28 -19.79 -3.12
C THR A 96 -14.91 -21.01 -2.27
N VAL A 97 -14.54 -20.82 -1.00
CA VAL A 97 -14.14 -21.91 -0.09
C VAL A 97 -15.33 -22.84 0.25
N ALA A 98 -16.57 -22.35 0.14
CA ALA A 98 -17.75 -23.13 0.48
C ALA A 98 -18.26 -24.08 -0.64
N SER A 99 -17.77 -23.97 -1.88
CA SER A 99 -18.38 -24.67 -3.03
C SER A 99 -17.43 -25.43 -3.97
N GLN A 100 -16.12 -25.38 -3.76
CA GLN A 100 -15.16 -26.09 -4.61
C GLN A 100 -14.62 -27.34 -3.91
N GLY A 101 -14.90 -28.51 -4.49
CA GLY A 101 -14.26 -29.76 -4.10
C GLY A 101 -12.74 -29.65 -4.19
N THR A 102 -12.03 -30.42 -3.35
CA THR A 102 -10.57 -30.46 -3.35
C THR A 102 -10.04 -30.79 -4.75
N VAL A 103 -9.33 -29.86 -5.37
CA VAL A 103 -8.64 -30.09 -6.63
C VAL A 103 -7.55 -31.13 -6.37
N ASN A 104 -7.64 -32.29 -7.03
CA ASN A 104 -6.78 -33.43 -6.73
C ASN A 104 -5.42 -33.34 -7.43
N THR A 105 -5.30 -32.55 -8.52
CA THR A 105 -4.02 -32.41 -9.25
C THR A 105 -3.71 -30.97 -9.64
N PHE A 106 -2.44 -30.58 -9.59
CA PHE A 106 -1.97 -29.24 -10.00
C PHE A 106 -2.34 -28.84 -11.43
N ASN A 107 -2.49 -29.83 -12.32
CA ASN A 107 -2.83 -29.63 -13.72
C ASN A 107 -4.31 -29.24 -13.93
N GLU A 108 -5.16 -29.42 -12.93
CA GLU A 108 -6.60 -29.07 -12.99
C GLU A 108 -6.86 -27.63 -12.53
N VAL A 109 -5.86 -26.96 -11.95
CA VAL A 109 -5.98 -25.57 -11.48
C VAL A 109 -6.11 -24.64 -12.69
N LYS A 110 -7.25 -23.95 -12.78
CA LYS A 110 -7.60 -23.10 -13.93
C LYS A 110 -6.88 -21.75 -13.93
N ASP A 111 -6.71 -21.19 -12.74
CA ASP A 111 -6.10 -19.88 -12.55
C ASP A 111 -5.41 -19.74 -11.18
N ILE A 112 -4.60 -18.70 -11.02
CA ILE A 112 -3.82 -18.48 -9.80
C ILE A 112 -4.69 -18.21 -8.56
N ASN A 113 -5.90 -17.64 -8.72
CA ASN A 113 -6.81 -17.43 -7.59
C ASN A 113 -7.31 -18.77 -7.06
N SER A 114 -7.73 -19.68 -7.94
CA SER A 114 -8.12 -21.04 -7.58
C SER A 114 -6.97 -21.82 -6.93
N PHE A 115 -5.73 -21.56 -7.37
CA PHE A 115 -4.54 -22.11 -6.70
C PHE A 115 -4.41 -21.61 -5.25
N VAL A 116 -4.51 -20.29 -5.04
CA VAL A 116 -4.42 -19.67 -3.71
C VAL A 116 -5.51 -20.19 -2.78
N VAL A 117 -6.75 -20.31 -3.26
CA VAL A 117 -7.87 -20.90 -2.51
C VAL A 117 -7.53 -22.33 -2.09
N SER A 118 -7.03 -23.14 -3.03
CA SER A 118 -6.62 -24.53 -2.76
C SER A 118 -5.51 -24.59 -1.71
N TYR A 119 -4.53 -23.69 -1.77
CA TYR A 119 -3.45 -23.60 -0.79
C TYR A 119 -3.98 -23.34 0.62
N ILE A 120 -4.90 -22.39 0.75
CA ILE A 120 -5.48 -21.99 2.04
C ILE A 120 -6.30 -23.15 2.64
N ALA A 121 -7.07 -23.86 1.82
CA ALA A 121 -7.91 -24.98 2.24
C ALA A 121 -7.13 -26.29 2.53
N ALA A 122 -5.93 -26.44 1.99
CA ALA A 122 -5.14 -27.67 2.09
C ALA A 122 -4.66 -27.97 3.52
N ASP A 123 -4.46 -29.28 3.81
CA ASP A 123 -3.77 -29.75 5.01
C ASP A 123 -2.26 -29.44 4.97
N LEU A 124 -1.55 -29.71 6.06
CA LEU A 124 -0.13 -29.37 6.20
C LEU A 124 0.78 -30.06 5.17
N GLU A 125 0.52 -31.32 4.83
CA GLU A 125 1.36 -32.07 3.89
C GLU A 125 1.12 -31.60 2.46
N THR A 126 -0.14 -31.45 2.09
CA THR A 126 -0.54 -30.87 0.80
C THR A 126 0.01 -29.45 0.62
N ARG A 127 0.03 -28.62 1.68
CA ARG A 127 0.63 -27.28 1.64
C ARG A 127 2.13 -27.29 1.35
N LYS A 128 2.88 -28.33 1.74
CA LYS A 128 4.31 -28.42 1.41
C LYS A 128 4.52 -28.62 -0.09
N ASP A 129 3.76 -29.52 -0.71
CA ASP A 129 3.82 -29.73 -2.17
C ASP A 129 3.38 -28.45 -2.91
N LEU A 130 2.26 -27.85 -2.51
CA LEU A 130 1.78 -26.62 -3.11
C LEU A 130 2.77 -25.46 -2.92
N ARG A 131 3.50 -25.38 -1.80
CA ARG A 131 4.55 -24.37 -1.57
C ARG A 131 5.69 -24.52 -2.58
N ASN A 132 6.13 -25.75 -2.85
CA ASN A 132 7.16 -26.01 -3.86
C ASN A 132 6.69 -25.57 -5.26
N ARG A 133 5.43 -25.85 -5.60
CA ARG A 133 4.82 -25.41 -6.87
C ARG A 133 4.72 -23.89 -6.97
N ILE A 134 4.30 -23.21 -5.90
CA ILE A 134 4.34 -21.74 -5.83
C ILE A 134 5.76 -21.22 -6.05
N GLY A 135 6.75 -21.83 -5.41
CA GLY A 135 8.15 -21.45 -5.60
C GLY A 135 8.56 -21.52 -7.08
N ASN A 136 8.12 -22.56 -7.80
CA ASN A 136 8.34 -22.67 -9.24
C ASN A 136 7.64 -21.56 -10.04
N ILE A 137 6.38 -21.22 -9.70
CA ILE A 137 5.62 -20.14 -10.35
C ILE A 137 6.31 -18.79 -10.13
N ILE A 138 6.74 -18.50 -8.90
CA ILE A 138 7.46 -17.27 -8.56
C ILE A 138 8.76 -17.18 -9.36
N ASN A 139 9.53 -18.26 -9.40
CA ASN A 139 10.81 -18.31 -10.13
C ASN A 139 10.64 -18.22 -11.65
N GLU A 140 9.47 -18.57 -12.20
CA GLU A 140 9.24 -18.46 -13.65
C GLU A 140 9.27 -17.00 -14.12
N SER A 141 8.97 -16.05 -13.23
CA SER A 141 9.05 -14.61 -13.53
C SER A 141 10.47 -14.12 -13.87
N ASP A 142 11.52 -14.88 -13.54
CA ASP A 142 12.91 -14.57 -13.92
C ASP A 142 13.13 -14.61 -15.43
N LYS A 143 12.44 -15.54 -16.11
CA LYS A 143 12.71 -15.87 -17.52
C LYS A 143 11.98 -14.95 -18.49
N SER A 144 11.04 -14.15 -18.02
CA SER A 144 10.15 -13.34 -18.83
C SER A 144 10.37 -11.83 -18.69
N PHE A 145 9.90 -11.09 -19.69
CA PHE A 145 9.71 -9.64 -19.55
C PHE A 145 8.68 -9.37 -18.47
N VAL A 146 8.99 -8.50 -17.52
CA VAL A 146 8.08 -8.22 -16.40
C VAL A 146 6.96 -7.32 -16.89
N SER A 147 5.76 -7.89 -16.92
CA SER A 147 4.50 -7.25 -17.32
C SER A 147 3.62 -6.99 -16.10
N LEU A 148 2.60 -6.15 -16.27
CA LEU A 148 1.57 -5.93 -15.24
C LEU A 148 0.95 -7.26 -14.80
N GLU A 149 0.63 -8.13 -15.76
CA GLU A 149 -0.06 -9.40 -15.47
C GLU A 149 0.78 -10.34 -14.59
N MET A 150 2.11 -10.35 -14.78
CA MET A 150 3.00 -11.13 -13.92
C MET A 150 3.08 -10.56 -12.50
N VAL A 151 3.15 -9.23 -12.36
CA VAL A 151 3.14 -8.59 -11.05
C VAL A 151 1.80 -8.83 -10.34
N GLN A 152 0.68 -8.81 -11.06
CA GLN A 152 -0.66 -9.15 -10.52
C GLN A 152 -0.70 -10.58 -9.97
N GLU A 153 -0.15 -11.55 -10.70
CA GLU A 153 -0.08 -12.94 -10.21
C GLU A 153 0.75 -13.05 -8.93
N LEU A 154 1.90 -12.39 -8.87
CA LEU A 154 2.72 -12.34 -7.65
C LEU A 154 1.99 -11.66 -6.49
N VAL A 155 1.23 -10.59 -6.75
CA VAL A 155 0.39 -9.91 -5.75
C VAL A 155 -0.69 -10.85 -5.21
N VAL A 156 -1.34 -11.62 -6.07
CA VAL A 156 -2.36 -12.61 -5.67
C VAL A 156 -1.73 -13.72 -4.82
N ILE A 157 -0.55 -14.23 -5.20
CA ILE A 157 0.20 -15.22 -4.41
C ILE A 157 0.58 -14.65 -3.03
N ALA A 158 0.93 -13.37 -2.94
CA ALA A 158 1.29 -12.71 -1.67
C ALA A 158 0.14 -12.68 -0.63
N LYS A 159 -1.10 -12.98 -1.04
CA LYS A 159 -2.26 -13.11 -0.13
C LYS A 159 -2.31 -14.44 0.61
N ILE A 160 -1.45 -15.40 0.27
CA ILE A 160 -1.34 -16.65 1.00
C ILE A 160 -0.80 -16.35 2.41
N PRO A 161 -1.44 -16.82 3.50
CA PRO A 161 -0.97 -16.65 4.88
C PRO A 161 0.22 -17.56 5.20
N ASP A 162 1.24 -17.55 4.34
CA ASP A 162 2.50 -18.27 4.49
C ASP A 162 3.67 -17.29 4.35
N ARG A 163 4.41 -17.13 5.44
CA ARG A 163 5.55 -16.21 5.52
C ARG A 163 6.65 -16.53 4.51
N ILE A 164 6.92 -17.81 4.24
CA ILE A 164 7.96 -18.23 3.30
C ILE A 164 7.55 -17.84 1.88
N VAL A 165 6.29 -18.10 1.51
CA VAL A 165 5.74 -17.70 0.22
C VAL A 165 5.79 -16.18 0.04
N PHE A 166 5.33 -15.42 1.04
CA PHE A 166 5.34 -13.96 1.00
C PHE A 166 6.75 -13.39 0.85
N LEU A 167 7.73 -13.91 1.60
CA LEU A 167 9.14 -13.52 1.47
C LEU A 167 9.71 -13.85 0.10
N HIS A 168 9.35 -14.99 -0.48
CA HIS A 168 9.79 -15.39 -1.82
C HIS A 168 9.24 -14.42 -2.86
N VAL A 169 7.96 -14.03 -2.78
CA VAL A 169 7.36 -13.00 -3.64
C VAL A 169 8.14 -11.68 -3.55
N LEU A 170 8.38 -11.16 -2.33
CA LEU A 170 9.11 -9.89 -2.17
C LEU A 170 10.56 -9.98 -2.65
N THR A 171 11.24 -11.09 -2.37
CA THR A 171 12.61 -11.34 -2.84
C THR A 171 12.67 -11.36 -4.37
N GLN A 172 11.68 -11.99 -5.00
CA GLN A 172 11.60 -12.08 -6.44
C GLN A 172 11.35 -10.71 -7.08
N MET A 173 10.38 -9.95 -6.56
CA MET A 173 10.14 -8.58 -7.02
C MET A 173 11.38 -7.69 -6.80
N LEU A 174 12.12 -7.88 -5.70
CA LEU A 174 13.35 -7.14 -5.41
C LEU A 174 14.46 -7.47 -6.41
N LYS A 175 14.61 -8.74 -6.78
CA LYS A 175 15.55 -9.17 -7.81
C LYS A 175 15.26 -8.47 -9.13
N VAL A 176 14.00 -8.51 -9.58
CA VAL A 176 13.55 -7.79 -10.79
C VAL A 176 13.85 -6.30 -10.70
N LEU A 177 13.57 -5.66 -9.56
CA LEU A 177 13.83 -4.24 -9.36
C LEU A 177 15.32 -3.88 -9.51
N LYS A 178 16.23 -4.73 -9.02
CA LYS A 178 17.68 -4.53 -9.14
C LYS A 178 18.18 -4.72 -10.57
N GLU A 179 17.61 -5.69 -11.29
CA GLU A 179 18.07 -6.07 -12.64
C GLU A 179 17.43 -5.23 -13.76
N LYS A 180 16.21 -4.73 -13.56
CA LYS A 180 15.39 -4.09 -14.61
C LYS A 180 14.81 -2.75 -14.14
N PRO A 181 15.60 -1.65 -14.09
CA PRO A 181 15.15 -0.34 -13.61
C PRO A 181 13.95 0.25 -14.39
N LEU A 182 13.81 -0.08 -15.68
CA LEU A 182 12.72 0.41 -16.53
C LEU A 182 11.32 -0.03 -16.06
N VAL A 183 11.24 -1.17 -15.37
CA VAL A 183 9.98 -1.68 -14.80
C VAL A 183 9.91 -1.45 -13.29
N ALA A 184 10.81 -0.64 -12.73
CA ALA A 184 10.87 -0.39 -11.29
C ALA A 184 9.52 0.08 -10.74
N SER A 185 8.86 1.00 -11.44
CA SER A 185 7.61 1.60 -10.95
C SER A 185 6.47 0.58 -10.83
N ILE A 186 6.28 -0.31 -11.81
CA ILE A 186 5.22 -1.34 -11.76
C ILE A 186 5.49 -2.40 -10.69
N VAL A 187 6.75 -2.80 -10.54
CA VAL A 187 7.18 -3.79 -9.54
C VAL A 187 7.01 -3.22 -8.14
N VAL A 188 7.39 -1.97 -7.92
CA VAL A 188 7.29 -1.30 -6.62
C VAL A 188 5.84 -1.06 -6.23
N GLN A 189 4.99 -0.72 -7.20
CA GLN A 189 3.57 -0.57 -6.95
C GLN A 189 2.94 -1.92 -6.61
N GLY A 190 3.31 -2.98 -7.33
CA GLY A 190 2.95 -4.36 -6.97
C GLY A 190 3.41 -4.76 -5.57
N MET A 191 4.64 -4.41 -5.16
CA MET A 191 5.12 -4.63 -3.79
C MET A 191 4.24 -3.89 -2.77
N ALA A 192 3.86 -2.65 -3.06
CA ALA A 192 2.99 -1.88 -2.18
C ALA A 192 1.62 -2.56 -2.02
N VAL A 193 1.03 -3.08 -3.10
CA VAL A 193 -0.22 -3.84 -3.07
C VAL A 193 -0.07 -5.16 -2.31
N ALA A 194 1.02 -5.90 -2.55
CA ALA A 194 1.32 -7.14 -1.85
C ALA A 194 1.48 -6.91 -0.34
N ILE A 195 2.22 -5.86 0.05
CA ILE A 195 2.39 -5.47 1.45
C ILE A 195 1.03 -5.07 2.05
N ASN A 196 0.22 -4.25 1.39
CA ASN A 196 -1.12 -3.88 1.89
C ASN A 196 -2.05 -5.08 2.05
N SER A 197 -2.01 -5.99 1.08
CA SER A 197 -2.81 -7.22 1.06
C SER A 197 -2.28 -8.32 1.97
N CYS A 198 -1.11 -8.13 2.59
CA CYS A 198 -0.45 -9.14 3.41
C CYS A 198 -1.37 -9.60 4.56
N PRO A 199 -1.62 -10.92 4.68
CA PRO A 199 -2.45 -11.51 5.74
C PRO A 199 -1.95 -11.14 7.14
N LYS A 200 -2.87 -11.02 8.09
CA LYS A 200 -2.56 -10.57 9.47
C LYS A 200 -1.72 -11.59 10.24
N GLU A 201 -1.75 -12.84 9.79
CA GLU A 201 -1.01 -13.99 10.31
C GLU A 201 0.49 -13.86 10.03
N ILE A 202 0.88 -13.08 9.00
CA ILE A 202 2.27 -12.84 8.66
C ILE A 202 2.79 -11.67 9.49
N TYR A 203 3.73 -11.97 10.39
CA TYR A 203 4.35 -10.99 11.25
C TYR A 203 5.44 -10.22 10.49
N MET A 204 5.28 -8.89 10.38
CA MET A 204 6.13 -8.04 9.52
C MET A 204 7.34 -7.40 10.23
N ASP A 205 7.43 -7.48 11.56
CA ASP A 205 8.47 -6.77 12.32
C ASP A 205 9.89 -7.28 12.05
N ASP A 206 10.05 -8.57 11.74
CA ASP A 206 11.36 -9.17 11.47
C ASP A 206 11.81 -8.99 10.02
N MET A 207 10.99 -8.33 9.18
CA MET A 207 11.28 -8.06 7.78
C MET A 207 11.99 -6.72 7.56
N GLN A 208 12.49 -6.08 8.63
CA GLN A 208 13.25 -4.84 8.57
C GLN A 208 14.39 -4.92 7.53
N GLY A 209 15.14 -6.02 7.51
CA GLY A 209 16.19 -6.27 6.52
C GLY A 209 15.66 -6.21 5.08
N THR A 210 14.54 -6.89 4.82
CA THR A 210 13.89 -6.91 3.50
C THR A 210 13.47 -5.51 3.05
N TYR A 211 12.84 -4.71 3.92
CA TYR A 211 12.44 -3.34 3.57
C TYR A 211 13.65 -2.44 3.29
N LEU A 212 14.73 -2.57 4.06
CA LEU A 212 15.97 -1.84 3.81
C LEU A 212 16.56 -2.22 2.45
N GLU A 213 16.54 -3.51 2.11
CA GLU A 213 17.01 -3.97 0.80
C GLU A 213 16.14 -3.49 -0.37
N ILE A 214 14.84 -3.29 -0.17
CA ILE A 214 13.93 -2.70 -1.16
C ILE A 214 14.18 -1.20 -1.31
N LEU A 215 14.29 -0.45 -0.20
CA LEU A 215 14.41 1.01 -0.25
C LEU A 215 15.75 1.51 -0.80
N LYS A 216 16.83 0.74 -0.66
CA LYS A 216 18.17 1.07 -1.19
C LYS A 216 18.17 1.32 -2.71
N PRO A 217 17.83 0.33 -3.57
CA PRO A 217 17.80 0.52 -5.02
C PRO A 217 16.77 1.56 -5.45
N LEU A 218 15.65 1.73 -4.71
CA LEU A 218 14.66 2.77 -5.04
C LEU A 218 15.16 4.18 -4.82
N LYS A 219 15.87 4.41 -3.71
CA LYS A 219 16.54 5.67 -3.45
C LYS A 219 17.53 5.99 -4.57
N GLU A 220 18.35 5.01 -4.98
CA GLU A 220 19.35 5.16 -6.04
C GLU A 220 18.71 5.45 -7.40
N ASN A 221 17.70 4.66 -7.79
CA ASN A 221 16.94 4.87 -9.02
C ASN A 221 16.27 6.24 -9.05
N LEU A 222 15.71 6.71 -7.93
CA LEU A 222 15.07 8.02 -7.85
C LEU A 222 16.09 9.17 -7.96
N ILE A 223 17.28 9.01 -7.36
CA ILE A 223 18.39 9.96 -7.51
C ILE A 223 18.85 10.01 -8.97
N ASN A 224 19.00 8.86 -9.62
CA ASN A 224 19.47 8.78 -11.01
C ASN A 224 18.45 9.38 -11.98
N ALA A 225 17.17 9.01 -11.88
CA ALA A 225 16.10 9.56 -12.71
C ALA A 225 16.05 11.09 -12.62
N ARG A 226 16.26 11.65 -11.42
CA ARG A 226 16.35 13.10 -11.23
C ARG A 226 17.60 13.71 -11.88
N LYS A 227 18.79 13.13 -11.66
CA LYS A 227 20.05 13.63 -12.22
C LYS A 227 20.02 13.67 -13.75
N GLU A 228 19.42 12.65 -14.35
CA GLU A 228 19.26 12.51 -15.79
C GLU A 228 18.11 13.37 -16.36
N LYS A 229 17.36 14.07 -15.50
CA LYS A 229 16.12 14.79 -15.86
C LYS A 229 15.12 13.91 -16.62
N ASN A 230 15.07 12.63 -16.24
CA ASN A 230 14.18 11.65 -16.83
C ASN A 230 12.81 11.75 -16.18
N GLU A 231 12.03 12.74 -16.60
CA GLU A 231 10.67 12.98 -16.08
C GLU A 231 9.74 11.78 -16.27
N TYR A 232 9.94 11.02 -17.35
CA TYR A 232 9.19 9.80 -17.65
C TYR A 232 9.35 8.73 -16.56
N GLN A 233 10.54 8.62 -15.94
CA GLN A 233 10.76 7.68 -14.84
C GLN A 233 10.56 8.30 -13.46
N LEU A 234 10.88 9.58 -13.30
CA LEU A 234 10.87 10.27 -12.01
C LEU A 234 9.51 10.23 -11.34
N ASN A 235 8.45 10.64 -12.06
CA ASN A 235 7.11 10.73 -11.47
C ASN A 235 6.49 9.35 -11.16
N PRO A 236 6.52 8.36 -12.08
CA PRO A 236 6.03 7.01 -11.78
C PRO A 236 6.78 6.35 -10.62
N LEU A 237 8.11 6.49 -10.56
CA LEU A 237 8.92 5.90 -9.50
C LEU A 237 8.65 6.56 -8.14
N LEU A 238 8.52 7.90 -8.10
CA LEU A 238 8.16 8.62 -6.89
C LEU A 238 6.76 8.23 -6.39
N THR A 239 5.81 8.08 -7.32
CA THR A 239 4.44 7.63 -7.00
C THR A 239 4.44 6.22 -6.43
N ALA A 240 5.15 5.29 -7.06
CA ALA A 240 5.27 3.92 -6.57
C ALA A 240 5.98 3.86 -5.20
N LEU A 241 7.05 4.63 -5.00
CA LEU A 241 7.72 4.74 -3.70
C LEU A 241 6.80 5.32 -2.63
N THR A 242 5.99 6.33 -2.97
CA THR A 242 4.99 6.89 -2.05
C THR A 242 3.98 5.82 -1.62
N ALA A 243 3.49 5.03 -2.57
CA ALA A 243 2.58 3.94 -2.30
C ALA A 243 3.20 2.86 -1.41
N LEU A 244 4.46 2.51 -1.65
CA LEU A 244 5.22 1.57 -0.82
C LEU A 244 5.37 2.10 0.62
N LEU A 245 5.76 3.37 0.79
CA LEU A 245 5.89 3.98 2.11
C LEU A 245 4.55 4.03 2.84
N ASN A 246 3.46 4.35 2.14
CA ASN A 246 2.10 4.28 2.71
C ASN A 246 1.77 2.86 3.18
N ALA A 247 2.08 1.85 2.37
CA ALA A 247 1.85 0.45 2.74
C ALA A 247 2.65 0.06 3.99
N MET A 248 3.90 0.52 4.08
CA MET A 248 4.74 0.35 5.27
C MET A 248 4.15 1.04 6.51
N VAL A 249 3.59 2.24 6.38
CA VAL A 249 2.86 2.93 7.47
C VAL A 249 1.65 2.10 7.91
N CYS A 250 0.82 1.65 6.97
CA CYS A 250 -0.36 0.84 7.24
C CYS A 250 -0.02 -0.49 7.94
N LYS A 251 1.10 -1.12 7.55
CA LYS A 251 1.62 -2.35 8.19
C LYS A 251 2.54 -2.09 9.37
N LYS A 252 2.69 -0.83 9.80
CA LYS A 252 3.46 -0.41 10.98
C LYS A 252 4.92 -0.89 10.95
N VAL A 253 5.52 -0.91 9.76
CA VAL A 253 6.94 -1.15 9.62
C VAL A 253 7.69 -0.14 10.50
N SER A 254 8.78 -0.59 11.12
CA SER A 254 9.59 0.26 11.99
C SER A 254 11.07 -0.08 11.87
N GLY A 255 11.91 0.77 12.46
CA GLY A 255 13.35 0.55 12.50
C GLY A 255 14.05 0.89 11.17
N LEU A 256 13.57 1.87 10.42
CA LEU A 256 14.32 2.29 9.23
C LEU A 256 15.69 2.84 9.62
N ASP A 257 16.72 2.46 8.86
CA ASP A 257 18.08 2.97 9.04
C ASP A 257 18.06 4.48 8.82
N ARG A 258 18.38 5.20 9.90
CA ARG A 258 18.27 6.64 9.92
C ARG A 258 19.26 7.30 8.95
N GLU A 259 20.50 6.83 8.94
CA GLU A 259 21.58 7.50 8.23
C GLU A 259 21.63 7.09 6.76
N ASN A 260 21.35 5.81 6.46
CA ASN A 260 21.50 5.28 5.11
C ASN A 260 20.22 5.35 4.28
N ILE A 261 19.04 5.44 4.92
CA ILE A 261 17.73 5.39 4.24
C ILE A 261 16.87 6.59 4.59
N PHE A 262 16.54 6.81 5.86
CA PHE A 262 15.59 7.84 6.27
C PHE A 262 16.08 9.26 5.92
N ASN A 263 17.24 9.67 6.42
CA ASN A 263 17.76 11.03 6.22
C ASN A 263 18.00 11.32 4.72
N PRO A 264 18.59 10.40 3.93
CA PRO A 264 18.76 10.61 2.49
C PRO A 264 17.44 10.75 1.73
N LEU A 265 16.44 9.90 2.01
CA LEU A 265 15.12 10.00 1.37
C LEU A 265 14.40 11.29 1.78
N ALA A 266 14.43 11.66 3.06
CA ALA A 266 13.82 12.89 3.54
C ALA A 266 14.43 14.12 2.85
N LYS A 267 15.76 14.17 2.70
CA LYS A 267 16.46 15.24 1.97
C LYS A 267 16.10 15.25 0.49
N LEU A 268 15.97 14.07 -0.13
CA LEU A 268 15.56 13.95 -1.52
C LEU A 268 14.14 14.49 -1.72
N PHE A 269 13.18 14.11 -0.86
CA PHE A 269 11.81 14.59 -0.91
C PHE A 269 11.72 16.10 -0.68
N ASP A 270 12.42 16.65 0.31
CA ASP A 270 12.47 18.11 0.57
C ASP A 270 12.91 18.88 -0.68
N SER A 271 13.91 18.35 -1.39
CA SER A 271 14.38 18.97 -2.63
C SER A 271 13.45 18.77 -3.84
N LEU A 272 12.63 17.72 -3.85
CA LEU A 272 11.63 17.48 -4.90
C LEU A 272 10.33 18.26 -4.66
N MET A 273 10.05 18.70 -3.44
CA MET A 273 8.90 19.57 -3.15
C MET A 273 9.02 20.95 -3.79
N SER A 274 10.23 21.36 -4.20
CA SER A 274 10.47 22.61 -4.94
C SER A 274 10.49 22.40 -6.46
N HIS A 275 9.99 21.26 -6.96
CA HIS A 275 9.95 20.95 -8.38
C HIS A 275 8.88 21.77 -9.12
N ASP A 276 9.15 22.16 -10.36
CA ASP A 276 8.24 22.97 -11.18
C ASP A 276 6.94 22.22 -11.52
N ASP A 277 7.02 20.91 -11.74
CA ASP A 277 5.84 20.04 -11.82
C ASP A 277 5.20 19.88 -10.45
N THR A 278 4.02 20.49 -10.29
CA THR A 278 3.17 20.40 -9.09
C THR A 278 2.80 18.97 -8.69
N THR A 279 2.73 18.03 -9.63
CA THR A 279 2.44 16.61 -9.38
C THR A 279 3.62 15.96 -8.65
N VAL A 280 4.84 16.19 -9.15
CA VAL A 280 6.08 15.71 -8.53
C VAL A 280 6.26 16.33 -7.15
N ALA A 281 6.06 17.64 -7.03
CA ALA A 281 6.18 18.35 -5.76
C ALA A 281 5.19 17.82 -4.70
N PHE A 282 3.94 17.58 -5.09
CA PHE A 282 2.93 17.02 -4.20
C PHE A 282 3.22 15.55 -3.84
N SER A 283 3.59 14.71 -4.80
CA SER A 283 3.99 13.32 -4.54
C SER A 283 5.18 13.26 -3.57
N ALA A 284 6.16 14.15 -3.70
CA ALA A 284 7.28 14.26 -2.76
C ALA A 284 6.83 14.68 -1.36
N LEU A 285 5.87 15.61 -1.25
CA LEU A 285 5.26 15.99 0.03
C LEU A 285 4.59 14.79 0.69
N VAL A 286 3.77 14.03 -0.05
CA VAL A 286 3.09 12.85 0.50
C VAL A 286 4.09 11.76 0.87
N ALA A 287 5.11 11.50 0.06
CA ALA A 287 6.18 10.56 0.36
C ALA A 287 6.94 10.96 1.64
N GLY A 288 7.24 12.25 1.80
CA GLY A 288 7.86 12.80 3.01
C GLY A 288 6.99 12.62 4.25
N GLN A 289 5.67 12.81 4.13
CA GLN A 289 4.73 12.52 5.21
C GLN A 289 4.71 11.03 5.53
N ALA A 290 4.57 10.15 4.54
CA ALA A 290 4.58 8.71 4.74
C ALA A 290 5.86 8.25 5.46
N LEU A 291 7.02 8.68 4.98
CA LEU A 291 8.31 8.40 5.60
C LEU A 291 8.37 8.88 7.06
N ALA A 292 7.86 10.08 7.36
CA ALA A 292 7.83 10.62 8.72
C ALA A 292 6.90 9.86 9.69
N HIS A 293 5.93 9.10 9.16
CA HIS A 293 5.02 8.25 9.93
C HIS A 293 5.57 6.84 10.17
N ILE A 294 6.60 6.41 9.42
CA ILE A 294 7.31 5.15 9.70
C ILE A 294 8.13 5.33 10.98
N ARG A 295 7.85 4.50 12.00
CA ARG A 295 8.44 4.66 13.34
C ARG A 295 9.92 4.26 13.35
N ASN A 296 10.75 5.03 14.04
CA ASN A 296 12.12 4.64 14.37
C ASN A 296 12.16 4.09 15.80
N ASP A 297 12.85 2.95 15.97
CA ASP A 297 13.53 2.49 17.20
C ASP A 297 12.77 2.50 18.57
N GLU A 298 11.47 2.16 18.62
CA GLU A 298 10.76 1.90 19.91
C GLU A 298 10.66 0.41 20.27
N SER A 299 10.65 0.10 21.58
CA SER A 299 10.74 -1.28 22.07
C SER A 299 9.52 -2.16 21.77
N LEU A 300 9.81 -3.40 21.37
CA LEU A 300 8.91 -4.50 20.98
C LEU A 300 7.73 -4.76 21.93
N ALA A 301 7.79 -4.39 23.20
CA ALA A 301 6.72 -4.64 24.17
C ALA A 301 5.58 -3.60 24.10
N MET A 302 5.89 -2.34 23.74
CA MET A 302 4.89 -1.28 23.59
C MET A 302 4.12 -1.37 22.27
N SER A 303 4.69 -2.06 21.27
CA SER A 303 3.98 -2.37 20.03
C SER A 303 2.95 -3.49 20.23
N ILE A 304 3.21 -4.54 21.03
CA ILE A 304 2.26 -5.66 21.28
C ILE A 304 0.90 -5.17 21.79
N PHE A 305 0.88 -4.31 22.81
CA PHE A 305 -0.37 -3.88 23.46
C PHE A 305 -1.24 -2.91 22.63
N ARG A 306 -0.66 -2.25 21.62
CA ARG A 306 -1.38 -1.31 20.74
C ARG A 306 -1.83 -1.94 19.41
N ARG A 307 -1.35 -3.15 19.09
CA ARG A 307 -1.53 -3.80 17.79
C ARG A 307 -2.87 -4.52 17.59
N ALA A 308 -3.56 -4.91 18.67
CA ALA A 308 -4.84 -5.60 18.58
C ALA A 308 -6.01 -4.74 18.07
N ARG A 309 -5.92 -3.40 18.09
CA ARG A 309 -7.06 -2.51 17.78
C ARG A 309 -7.25 -2.16 16.29
N LEU A 310 -6.19 -1.98 15.50
CA LEU A 310 -6.28 -1.44 14.12
C LEU A 310 -6.71 -2.45 13.04
N ALA A 311 -6.33 -3.71 13.21
CA ALA A 311 -6.72 -4.78 12.29
C ALA A 311 -8.24 -5.05 12.35
N VAL A 312 -8.87 -4.77 13.50
CA VAL A 312 -10.31 -4.88 13.72
C VAL A 312 -11.03 -3.64 13.16
N ALA A 313 -10.48 -2.43 13.32
CA ALA A 313 -11.10 -1.20 12.85
C ALA A 313 -11.18 -1.06 11.33
N MET A 314 -10.13 -1.44 10.59
CA MET A 314 -10.21 -1.36 9.13
C MET A 314 -11.09 -2.47 8.53
N ALA A 315 -11.04 -3.71 9.04
CA ALA A 315 -11.79 -4.82 8.45
C ALA A 315 -13.28 -4.83 8.86
N GLY A 316 -13.61 -4.58 10.13
CA GLY A 316 -14.96 -4.72 10.68
C GLY A 316 -15.83 -3.46 10.51
N ASP A 317 -15.37 -2.31 11.02
CA ASP A 317 -16.21 -1.10 11.14
C ASP A 317 -16.47 -0.40 9.79
N ILE A 318 -15.55 -0.49 8.83
CA ILE A 318 -15.68 0.20 7.55
C ILE A 318 -16.67 -0.51 6.61
N SER A 319 -16.84 -1.85 6.68
CA SER A 319 -17.74 -2.57 5.76
C SER A 319 -19.23 -2.28 6.01
N SER A 320 -19.64 -2.14 7.27
CA SER A 320 -21.03 -1.83 7.66
C SER A 320 -21.38 -0.36 7.43
N VAL A 321 -20.40 0.54 7.52
CA VAL A 321 -20.57 1.97 7.25
C VAL A 321 -20.56 2.26 5.74
N ILE A 322 -19.70 1.59 4.96
CA ILE A 322 -19.67 1.75 3.50
C ILE A 322 -20.99 1.33 2.86
N SER A 323 -21.61 0.26 3.36
CA SER A 323 -22.90 -0.23 2.84
C SER A 323 -24.05 0.75 3.08
N SER A 324 -24.00 1.51 4.19
CA SER A 324 -25.03 2.49 4.57
C SER A 324 -24.74 3.93 4.13
N ALA A 325 -23.51 4.24 3.70
CA ALA A 325 -23.03 5.60 3.44
C ALA A 325 -23.38 6.60 4.57
N ASP A 326 -23.39 6.12 5.82
CA ASP A 326 -23.65 6.91 7.00
C ASP A 326 -22.45 7.81 7.31
N ILE A 327 -22.64 9.12 7.10
CA ILE A 327 -21.63 10.15 7.34
C ILE A 327 -21.16 10.11 8.79
N SER A 328 -22.05 9.90 9.75
CA SER A 328 -21.70 9.89 11.17
C SER A 328 -20.85 8.68 11.54
N GLY A 329 -21.24 7.50 11.05
CA GLY A 329 -20.44 6.28 11.15
C GLY A 329 -19.07 6.41 10.50
N LEU A 330 -18.98 7.12 9.37
CA LEU A 330 -17.73 7.31 8.62
C LEU A 330 -16.74 8.21 9.36
N ILE A 331 -17.23 9.33 9.90
CA ILE A 331 -16.41 10.23 10.72
C ILE A 331 -15.98 9.53 12.01
N SER A 332 -16.88 8.80 12.67
CA SER A 332 -16.54 8.03 13.87
C SER A 332 -15.50 6.94 13.58
N ALA A 333 -15.62 6.23 12.45
CA ALA A 333 -14.65 5.24 12.02
C ALA A 333 -13.28 5.88 11.72
N TYR A 334 -13.25 7.07 11.12
CA TYR A 334 -12.02 7.85 10.94
C TYR A 334 -11.41 8.27 12.29
N ASP A 335 -12.21 8.77 13.24
CA ASP A 335 -11.69 9.20 14.54
C ASP A 335 -11.06 8.02 15.30
N LYS A 336 -11.70 6.85 15.28
CA LYS A 336 -11.11 5.60 15.80
C LYS A 336 -9.81 5.25 15.06
N PHE A 337 -9.80 5.34 13.73
CA PHE A 337 -8.59 5.09 12.94
C PHE A 337 -7.45 6.04 13.34
N ASN A 338 -7.74 7.34 13.47
CA ASN A 338 -6.79 8.37 13.86
C ASN A 338 -6.24 8.16 15.28
N GLU A 339 -7.12 7.86 16.24
CA GLU A 339 -6.73 7.53 17.63
C GLU A 339 -5.81 6.31 17.69
N MET A 340 -6.12 5.26 16.93
CA MET A 340 -5.33 4.03 16.98
C MET A 340 -3.97 4.16 16.29
N CYS A 341 -3.86 5.06 15.34
CA CYS A 341 -2.61 5.40 14.68
C CYS A 341 -1.60 6.02 15.67
N ASP A 342 -2.06 6.57 16.82
CA ASP A 342 -1.25 7.13 17.93
C ASP A 342 0.01 7.84 17.43
N PHE A 343 -0.16 8.63 16.37
CA PHE A 343 0.87 9.48 15.84
C PHE A 343 0.62 10.84 16.46
N SER A 344 1.54 11.27 17.32
CA SER A 344 1.61 12.64 17.87
C SER A 344 1.86 13.71 16.76
N VAL A 345 1.37 13.52 15.54
CA VAL A 345 1.84 14.20 14.33
C VAL A 345 0.75 15.08 13.72
N LYS A 346 1.15 16.33 13.46
CA LYS A 346 0.32 17.52 13.14
C LYS A 346 -0.24 17.56 11.71
N HIS A 347 -0.34 16.43 11.01
CA HIS A 347 -0.75 16.39 9.59
C HIS A 347 -1.90 15.40 9.37
N GLU A 348 -2.97 15.60 10.12
CA GLU A 348 -4.20 14.78 10.08
C GLU A 348 -4.78 14.62 8.65
N TRP A 349 -4.56 15.61 7.77
CA TRP A 349 -4.96 15.55 6.37
C TRP A 349 -4.35 14.36 5.61
N TYR A 350 -3.11 13.98 5.92
CA TYR A 350 -2.45 12.83 5.30
C TYR A 350 -3.12 11.52 5.74
N LEU A 351 -3.47 11.42 7.03
CA LEU A 351 -4.23 10.27 7.54
C LEU A 351 -5.64 10.23 6.93
N GLY A 352 -6.24 11.40 6.67
CA GLY A 352 -7.48 11.51 5.89
C GLY A 352 -7.33 10.93 4.48
N LEU A 353 -6.22 11.18 3.78
CA LEU A 353 -5.94 10.60 2.47
C LEU A 353 -5.73 9.08 2.53
N ALA A 354 -5.00 8.59 3.53
CA ALA A 354 -4.82 7.14 3.73
C ALA A 354 -6.17 6.44 4.03
N TYR A 355 -7.05 7.10 4.80
CA TYR A 355 -8.40 6.60 5.05
C TYR A 355 -9.24 6.56 3.77
N VAL A 356 -9.16 7.60 2.94
CA VAL A 356 -9.77 7.64 1.60
C VAL A 356 -9.31 6.46 0.74
N ASP A 357 -8.01 6.16 0.70
CA ASP A 357 -7.50 5.02 -0.08
C ASP A 357 -8.13 3.69 0.37
N GLY A 358 -8.34 3.51 1.68
CA GLY A 358 -9.02 2.34 2.22
C GLY A 358 -10.52 2.27 1.89
N ILE A 359 -11.19 3.41 1.70
CA ILE A 359 -12.57 3.44 1.19
C ILE A 359 -12.60 3.07 -0.30
N LEU A 360 -11.66 3.61 -1.09
CA LEU A 360 -11.56 3.35 -2.53
C LEU A 360 -11.22 1.90 -2.83
N GLU A 361 -10.36 1.25 -2.04
CA GLU A 361 -10.03 -0.18 -2.15
C GLU A 361 -11.29 -1.08 -2.05
N ARG A 362 -12.31 -0.60 -1.33
CA ARG A 362 -13.60 -1.28 -1.14
C ARG A 362 -14.68 -0.82 -2.13
N GLN A 363 -14.30 -0.01 -3.12
CA GLN A 363 -15.20 0.56 -4.11
C GLN A 363 -16.35 1.37 -3.48
N GLY A 364 -16.09 1.98 -2.32
CA GLY A 364 -17.08 2.76 -1.57
C GLY A 364 -17.23 4.18 -2.11
N TRP A 365 -17.57 4.37 -3.39
CA TRP A 365 -17.54 5.68 -4.08
C TRP A 365 -18.37 6.77 -3.38
N SER A 366 -19.60 6.45 -2.97
CA SER A 366 -20.44 7.40 -2.22
C SER A 366 -19.89 7.70 -0.82
N SER A 367 -19.22 6.73 -0.19
CA SER A 367 -18.55 6.96 1.10
C SER A 367 -17.29 7.82 0.94
N PHE A 368 -16.55 7.61 -0.15
CA PHE A 368 -15.40 8.42 -0.51
C PHE A 368 -15.82 9.89 -0.65
N GLU A 369 -16.85 10.15 -1.44
CA GLU A 369 -17.40 11.49 -1.60
C GLU A 369 -17.92 12.06 -0.28
N ALA A 370 -18.74 11.30 0.46
CA ALA A 370 -19.27 11.74 1.74
C ALA A 370 -18.14 12.14 2.71
N PHE A 371 -17.05 11.36 2.77
CA PHE A 371 -15.89 11.71 3.58
C PHE A 371 -15.22 13.00 3.11
N VAL A 372 -15.01 13.16 1.79
CA VAL A 372 -14.38 14.35 1.23
C VAL A 372 -15.21 15.60 1.53
N LEU A 373 -16.54 15.52 1.39
CA LEU A 373 -17.46 16.64 1.61
C LEU A 373 -17.62 17.01 3.08
N HIS A 374 -17.68 16.00 3.97
CA HIS A 374 -18.07 16.21 5.37
C HIS A 374 -16.92 16.13 6.39
N SER A 375 -15.74 15.66 6.00
CA SER A 375 -14.59 15.65 6.90
C SER A 375 -14.11 17.06 7.23
N LYS A 376 -13.39 17.19 8.35
CA LYS A 376 -12.67 18.42 8.73
C LYS A 376 -11.59 18.84 7.73
N PHE A 377 -11.28 18.01 6.72
CA PHE A 377 -10.26 18.25 5.71
C PHE A 377 -10.81 18.84 4.41
N ASN A 378 -12.12 19.01 4.27
CA ASN A 378 -12.77 19.54 3.05
C ASN A 378 -12.33 20.97 2.66
N SER A 379 -11.57 21.64 3.52
CA SER A 379 -11.00 22.98 3.30
C SER A 379 -9.47 22.95 3.27
N ASN A 380 -8.83 21.80 3.49
CA ASN A 380 -7.39 21.66 3.52
C ASN A 380 -6.86 21.49 2.09
N GLU A 381 -6.03 22.42 1.63
CA GLU A 381 -5.53 22.41 0.25
C GLU A 381 -4.74 21.14 -0.09
N CYS A 382 -3.89 20.63 0.82
CA CYS A 382 -3.12 19.41 0.60
C CYS A 382 -4.02 18.17 0.49
N PHE A 383 -5.05 18.08 1.34
CA PHE A 383 -6.05 17.03 1.24
C PHE A 383 -6.74 17.08 -0.11
N LEU A 384 -7.29 18.24 -0.50
CA LEU A 384 -8.03 18.39 -1.75
C LEU A 384 -7.16 18.16 -3.00
N GLN A 385 -5.89 18.56 -2.99
CA GLN A 385 -4.94 18.20 -4.06
C GLN A 385 -4.77 16.67 -4.17
N GLY A 386 -4.67 15.99 -3.02
CA GLY A 386 -4.65 14.53 -2.97
C GLY A 386 -5.94 13.89 -3.49
N ILE A 387 -7.09 14.54 -3.30
CA ILE A 387 -8.37 14.13 -3.90
C ILE A 387 -8.35 14.32 -5.42
N CYS A 388 -7.85 15.44 -5.94
CA CYS A 388 -7.73 15.65 -7.40
C CYS A 388 -6.95 14.50 -8.07
N LEU A 389 -5.82 14.09 -7.50
CA LEU A 389 -5.03 12.98 -8.06
C LEU A 389 -5.77 11.64 -8.05
N ARG A 390 -6.54 11.35 -6.99
CA ARG A 390 -7.34 10.12 -6.92
C ARG A 390 -8.48 10.16 -7.91
N LEU A 391 -9.19 11.28 -8.03
CA LEU A 391 -10.25 11.46 -9.01
C LEU A 391 -9.74 11.32 -10.45
N GLU A 392 -8.54 11.82 -10.73
CA GLU A 392 -7.88 11.61 -12.03
C GLU A 392 -7.66 10.13 -12.32
N GLN A 393 -7.14 9.39 -11.35
CA GLN A 393 -6.94 7.95 -11.47
C GLN A 393 -8.26 7.20 -11.62
N ILE A 394 -9.30 7.57 -10.85
CA ILE A 394 -10.65 7.00 -10.98
C ILE A 394 -11.20 7.23 -12.39
N ALA A 395 -11.08 8.47 -12.89
CA ALA A 395 -11.51 8.81 -14.24
C ALA A 395 -10.76 8.02 -15.32
N ALA A 396 -9.46 7.74 -15.09
CA ALA A 396 -8.62 6.99 -16.01
C ALA A 396 -8.88 5.48 -16.04
N THR A 397 -9.19 4.86 -14.90
CA THR A 397 -9.20 3.39 -14.77
C THR A 397 -10.58 2.76 -14.62
N GLN A 398 -11.60 3.51 -14.20
CA GLN A 398 -12.93 2.97 -13.90
C GLN A 398 -13.87 2.96 -15.12
N GLN A 399 -14.99 2.26 -14.97
CA GLN A 399 -16.06 2.21 -15.98
C GLN A 399 -16.65 3.61 -16.23
N THR A 400 -17.29 3.77 -17.39
CA THR A 400 -17.73 5.06 -17.93
C THR A 400 -18.53 5.91 -16.95
N ASP A 401 -19.46 5.34 -16.18
CA ASP A 401 -20.29 6.11 -15.25
C ASP A 401 -19.49 6.66 -14.07
N ILE A 402 -18.71 5.81 -13.39
CA ILE A 402 -17.83 6.20 -12.27
C ILE A 402 -16.77 7.20 -12.75
N SER A 403 -16.22 6.98 -13.95
CA SER A 403 -15.27 7.88 -14.58
C SER A 403 -15.88 9.27 -14.85
N ASN A 404 -17.09 9.32 -15.39
CA ASN A 404 -17.81 10.57 -15.65
C ASN A 404 -18.10 11.34 -14.35
N ASP A 405 -18.49 10.64 -13.28
CA ASP A 405 -18.75 11.27 -11.98
C ASP A 405 -17.46 11.82 -11.35
N ALA A 406 -16.33 11.10 -11.48
CA ALA A 406 -15.03 11.62 -11.07
C ALA A 406 -14.60 12.86 -11.87
N ILE A 407 -14.89 12.90 -13.18
CA ILE A 407 -14.64 14.08 -14.04
C ILE A 407 -15.50 15.27 -13.59
N LYS A 408 -16.79 15.08 -13.30
CA LYS A 408 -17.66 16.16 -12.78
C LYS A 408 -17.12 16.69 -11.45
N PHE A 409 -16.69 15.82 -10.56
CA PHE A 409 -16.10 16.24 -9.28
C PHE A 409 -14.81 17.04 -9.49
N LEU A 410 -13.95 16.62 -10.44
CA LEU A 410 -12.77 17.40 -10.82
C LEU A 410 -13.12 18.78 -11.40
N GLN A 411 -14.18 18.88 -12.22
CA GLN A 411 -14.64 20.15 -12.78
C GLN A 411 -15.07 21.11 -11.68
N ASP A 412 -15.77 20.65 -10.65
CA ASP A 412 -16.15 21.48 -9.51
C ASP A 412 -14.90 21.92 -8.72
N LEU A 413 -13.94 21.03 -8.48
CA LEU A 413 -12.67 21.38 -7.84
C LEU A 413 -11.82 22.36 -8.68
N ALA A 414 -11.95 22.35 -10.02
CA ALA A 414 -11.31 23.31 -10.91
C ALA A 414 -11.89 24.72 -10.81
N THR A 415 -13.07 24.88 -10.20
CA THR A 415 -13.65 26.20 -9.85
C THR A 415 -13.30 26.65 -8.43
N SER A 416 -12.53 25.85 -7.68
CA SER A 416 -12.17 26.13 -6.29
C SER A 416 -11.47 27.50 -6.14
N PRO A 417 -11.81 28.29 -5.10
CA PRO A 417 -11.09 29.54 -4.81
C PRO A 417 -9.65 29.30 -4.37
N ALA A 418 -9.30 28.09 -3.93
CA ALA A 418 -7.93 27.73 -3.60
C ALA A 418 -7.13 27.47 -4.88
N LYS A 419 -6.26 28.43 -5.25
CA LYS A 419 -5.48 28.40 -6.50
C LYS A 419 -4.70 27.11 -6.71
N THR A 420 -4.19 26.50 -5.63
CA THR A 420 -3.42 25.26 -5.71
C THR A 420 -4.31 24.07 -6.11
N VAL A 421 -5.46 23.92 -5.47
CA VAL A 421 -6.48 22.90 -5.77
C VAL A 421 -7.03 23.09 -7.19
N GLN A 422 -7.36 24.33 -7.56
CA GLN A 422 -7.80 24.69 -8.90
C GLN A 422 -6.78 24.26 -9.96
N LYS A 423 -5.50 24.61 -9.77
CA LYS A 423 -4.42 24.21 -10.69
C LYS A 423 -4.29 22.70 -10.80
N SER A 424 -4.33 21.98 -9.68
CA SER A 424 -4.25 20.51 -9.67
C SER A 424 -5.43 19.87 -10.42
N ALA A 425 -6.66 20.36 -10.20
CA ALA A 425 -7.85 19.86 -10.88
C ALA A 425 -7.83 20.17 -12.39
N GLN A 426 -7.44 21.39 -12.78
CA GLN A 426 -7.27 21.76 -14.19
C GLN A 426 -6.18 20.93 -14.89
N ALA A 427 -5.06 20.68 -14.22
CA ALA A 427 -4.00 19.84 -14.74
C ALA A 427 -4.46 18.39 -14.95
N ALA A 428 -5.22 17.83 -14.00
CA ALA A 428 -5.83 16.51 -14.12
C ALA A 428 -6.81 16.44 -15.31
N LEU A 429 -7.75 17.39 -15.41
CA LEU A 429 -8.69 17.47 -16.53
C LEU A 429 -7.98 17.59 -17.89
N LYS A 430 -6.89 18.36 -17.96
CA LYS A 430 -6.07 18.49 -19.17
C LYS A 430 -5.41 17.16 -19.54
N ARG A 431 -4.85 16.41 -18.58
CA ARG A 431 -4.24 15.09 -18.82
C ARG A 431 -5.26 14.05 -19.26
N LEU A 432 -6.50 14.14 -18.75
CA LEU A 432 -7.63 13.34 -19.20
C LEU A 432 -8.17 13.78 -20.58
N GLY A 433 -7.60 14.82 -21.21
CA GLY A 433 -8.06 15.30 -22.52
C GLY A 433 -9.42 16.02 -22.50
N ILE A 434 -9.88 16.47 -21.33
CA ILE A 434 -11.20 17.12 -21.14
C ILE A 434 -11.14 18.63 -21.43
N VAL A 435 -9.95 19.23 -21.56
CA VAL A 435 -9.79 20.69 -21.75
C VAL A 435 -9.47 21.04 -23.20
N ASP A 436 -10.52 21.38 -23.96
CA ASP A 436 -10.61 22.47 -24.97
C ASP A 436 -12.02 22.57 -25.63
N LYS A 437 -13.11 22.40 -24.86
CA LYS A 437 -14.46 22.77 -25.31
C LYS A 437 -15.12 23.74 -24.32
N ALA A 438 -14.46 24.86 -24.07
CA ALA A 438 -15.13 26.05 -23.55
C ALA A 438 -15.93 26.72 -24.70
N GLY A 439 -16.98 26.04 -25.16
CA GLY A 439 -18.06 26.59 -25.98
C GLY A 439 -19.39 26.22 -25.32
N PRO A 440 -20.45 27.03 -25.48
CA PRO A 440 -21.69 26.87 -24.73
C PRO A 440 -22.29 25.48 -25.00
N HIS A 441 -22.77 24.84 -23.92
CA HIS A 441 -23.39 23.52 -23.87
C HIS A 441 -23.97 23.04 -25.22
N PRO A 442 -23.53 21.87 -25.74
CA PRO A 442 -24.29 21.18 -26.76
C PRO A 442 -25.56 20.65 -26.12
N LYS A 443 -26.67 21.35 -26.33
CA LYS A 443 -27.99 20.72 -26.39
C LYS A 443 -27.96 19.90 -27.67
N ASP A 444 -27.67 18.61 -27.56
CA ASP A 444 -28.35 17.55 -28.32
C ASP A 444 -27.67 16.21 -28.05
N GLY A 445 -28.51 15.25 -27.67
CA GLY A 445 -28.11 13.93 -27.23
C GLY A 445 -27.68 13.06 -28.38
N THR A 446 -26.37 12.96 -28.59
CA THR A 446 -25.67 11.79 -29.12
C THR A 446 -24.20 11.94 -28.75
N SER A 447 -23.82 11.50 -27.54
CA SER A 447 -22.41 11.41 -27.14
C SER A 447 -21.95 9.99 -27.37
N ASP A 448 -21.42 9.72 -28.57
CA ASP A 448 -20.59 8.54 -28.78
C ASP A 448 -19.43 8.54 -27.78
N HIS A 449 -19.16 7.37 -27.22
CA HIS A 449 -18.23 7.11 -26.12
C HIS A 449 -16.81 7.64 -26.38
N LEU A 450 -16.54 8.87 -25.93
CA LEU A 450 -15.19 9.36 -25.71
C LEU A 450 -14.69 8.80 -24.39
N ILE A 451 -14.15 7.58 -24.40
CA ILE A 451 -13.28 7.12 -23.31
C ILE A 451 -12.02 7.99 -23.39
N PRO A 452 -11.68 8.75 -22.34
CA PRO A 452 -10.40 9.46 -22.27
C PRO A 452 -9.27 8.47 -22.55
N GLN A 453 -8.47 8.70 -23.59
CA GLN A 453 -7.21 7.98 -23.78
C GLN A 453 -6.23 8.49 -22.72
N CYS A 454 -6.39 8.04 -21.48
CA CYS A 454 -5.32 8.12 -20.50
C CYS A 454 -4.12 7.37 -21.08
N ARG A 455 -2.90 7.86 -20.83
CA ARG A 455 -1.70 7.21 -21.37
C ARG A 455 -1.73 5.77 -20.89
N ARG A 456 -1.64 4.79 -21.80
CA ARG A 456 -1.55 3.35 -21.45
C ARG A 456 -0.38 3.03 -20.49
N ASP A 457 0.50 4.00 -20.25
CA ASP A 457 1.65 3.93 -19.36
C ASP A 457 1.35 4.36 -17.91
N ASP A 458 0.13 4.82 -17.60
CA ASP A 458 -0.24 5.22 -16.24
C ASP A 458 -0.45 3.97 -15.36
N LEU A 459 0.37 3.85 -14.32
CA LEU A 459 0.34 2.72 -13.39
C LEU A 459 -0.98 2.70 -12.61
N PRO A 460 -1.67 1.53 -12.53
CA PRO A 460 -2.90 1.44 -11.76
C PRO A 460 -2.67 1.77 -10.29
N PRO A 461 -3.49 2.61 -9.65
CA PRO A 461 -3.31 2.94 -8.24
C PRO A 461 -3.42 1.68 -7.36
N VAL A 462 -2.80 1.69 -6.18
CA VAL A 462 -2.72 0.50 -5.31
C VAL A 462 -4.08 -0.02 -4.83
N TRP A 463 -5.11 0.81 -4.85
CA TRP A 463 -6.48 0.45 -4.49
C TRP A 463 -7.31 -0.05 -5.70
N ASP A 464 -6.75 -0.08 -6.91
CA ASP A 464 -7.47 -0.50 -8.11
C ASP A 464 -7.73 -2.01 -8.10
N PRO A 465 -8.97 -2.48 -8.36
CA PRO A 465 -9.27 -3.91 -8.42
C PRO A 465 -8.53 -4.66 -9.56
N ILE A 466 -7.95 -3.95 -10.54
CA ILE A 466 -7.14 -4.58 -11.58
C ILE A 466 -5.99 -5.40 -11.01
N TRP A 467 -5.46 -5.06 -9.82
CA TRP A 467 -4.41 -5.83 -9.16
C TRP A 467 -4.81 -7.28 -8.82
N LEU A 468 -6.12 -7.58 -8.83
CA LEU A 468 -6.68 -8.90 -8.55
C LEU A 468 -7.09 -9.66 -9.82
N LYS A 469 -7.08 -9.00 -10.97
CA LYS A 469 -7.33 -9.62 -12.27
C LYS A 469 -6.04 -10.26 -12.74
N THR A 470 -6.07 -11.56 -13.00
CA THR A 470 -4.86 -12.32 -13.39
C THR A 470 -5.14 -13.18 -14.61
N GLU A 471 -4.24 -13.17 -15.59
CA GLU A 471 -4.34 -14.05 -16.77
C GLU A 471 -3.70 -15.44 -16.56
N SER A 472 -3.03 -15.63 -15.41
CA SER A 472 -2.36 -16.87 -15.01
C SER A 472 -1.25 -17.32 -15.98
N LYS A 473 -0.51 -16.37 -16.54
CA LYS A 473 0.64 -16.56 -17.43
C LYS A 473 1.75 -17.37 -16.75
N LEU A 474 2.13 -17.05 -15.50
CA LEU A 474 3.19 -17.77 -14.79
C LEU A 474 2.74 -19.19 -14.46
N LEU A 475 1.50 -19.35 -13.98
CA LEU A 475 0.93 -20.67 -13.72
C LEU A 475 0.92 -21.55 -14.99
N LYS A 476 0.39 -21.03 -16.10
CA LYS A 476 0.33 -21.75 -17.38
C LYS A 476 1.73 -22.11 -17.90
N ALA A 477 2.71 -21.23 -17.75
CA ALA A 477 4.09 -21.51 -18.14
C ALA A 477 4.67 -22.69 -17.34
N VAL A 478 4.46 -22.73 -16.03
CA VAL A 478 4.89 -23.86 -15.19
C VAL A 478 4.16 -25.15 -15.56
N GLN A 479 2.84 -25.11 -15.74
CA GLN A 479 2.05 -26.28 -16.14
C GLN A 479 2.51 -26.85 -17.49
N GLN A 480 2.78 -26.00 -18.48
CA GLN A 480 3.30 -26.42 -19.78
C GLN A 480 4.69 -27.06 -19.66
N ARG A 481 5.55 -26.53 -18.79
CA ARG A 481 6.88 -27.09 -18.54
C ARG A 481 6.78 -28.48 -17.89
N ASP A 482 5.92 -28.62 -16.88
CA ASP A 482 5.74 -29.89 -16.18
C ASP A 482 5.14 -30.95 -17.13
N GLN A 483 4.18 -30.58 -17.98
CA GLN A 483 3.66 -31.47 -19.04
C GLN A 483 4.75 -31.92 -20.01
N ARG A 484 5.65 -31.02 -20.44
CA ARG A 484 6.78 -31.39 -21.31
C ARG A 484 7.74 -32.36 -20.63
N ASN A 485 8.05 -32.14 -19.35
CA ASN A 485 8.94 -33.04 -18.61
C ASN A 485 8.34 -34.44 -18.46
N VAL A 486 7.04 -34.56 -18.20
CA VAL A 486 6.35 -35.87 -18.16
C VAL A 486 6.40 -36.59 -19.52
N ILE A 487 6.26 -35.86 -20.63
CA ILE A 487 6.41 -36.45 -21.97
C ILE A 487 7.85 -36.95 -22.17
N VAL A 488 8.85 -36.14 -21.83
CA VAL A 488 10.28 -36.50 -21.99
C VAL A 488 10.66 -37.69 -21.13
N ASP A 489 10.17 -37.77 -19.89
CA ASP A 489 10.46 -38.86 -18.96
C ASP A 489 9.74 -40.18 -19.33
N ASN A 490 8.71 -40.12 -20.19
CA ASN A 490 8.02 -41.30 -20.73
C ASN A 490 8.60 -41.79 -22.07
N ILE A 491 9.41 -40.98 -22.77
CA ILE A 491 10.15 -41.39 -23.98
C ILE A 491 11.21 -42.51 -23.74
N PRO A 492 11.83 -42.72 -22.55
CA PRO A 492 12.89 -43.72 -22.37
C PRO A 492 12.39 -45.16 -22.25
N THR A 493 11.08 -45.41 -22.12
CA THR A 493 10.56 -46.78 -22.02
C THR A 493 10.22 -47.37 -23.39
N GLN A 494 9.59 -46.59 -24.28
CA GLN A 494 9.31 -47.05 -25.65
C GLN A 494 10.59 -47.19 -26.48
N ASN A 495 11.53 -46.25 -26.38
CA ASN A 495 12.78 -46.36 -27.13
C ASN A 495 13.67 -47.49 -26.60
N ARG A 496 13.70 -47.78 -25.29
CA ARG A 496 14.40 -48.97 -24.77
C ARG A 496 13.77 -50.27 -25.24
N VAL A 497 12.44 -50.36 -25.28
CA VAL A 497 11.73 -51.55 -25.77
C VAL A 497 11.99 -51.74 -27.27
N ILE A 498 12.01 -50.66 -28.05
CA ILE A 498 12.35 -50.71 -29.48
C ILE A 498 13.83 -51.11 -29.67
N THR A 499 14.76 -50.54 -28.92
CA THR A 499 16.18 -50.93 -29.00
C THR A 499 16.39 -52.39 -28.58
N GLN A 500 15.75 -52.86 -27.51
CA GLN A 500 15.83 -54.27 -27.10
C GLN A 500 15.16 -55.22 -28.10
N ALA A 501 14.05 -54.81 -28.72
CA ALA A 501 13.40 -55.62 -29.76
C ALA A 501 14.25 -55.69 -31.05
N ILE A 502 14.95 -54.62 -31.41
CA ILE A 502 15.91 -54.61 -32.52
C ILE A 502 17.11 -55.50 -32.20
N GLU A 503 17.65 -55.45 -30.98
CA GLU A 503 18.75 -56.32 -30.55
C GLU A 503 18.35 -57.81 -30.55
N GLN A 504 17.11 -58.15 -30.20
CA GLN A 504 16.58 -59.52 -30.25
C GLN A 504 16.27 -60.02 -31.68
N LEU A 505 16.04 -59.12 -32.64
CA LEU A 505 15.83 -59.49 -34.05
C LEU A 505 17.15 -59.65 -34.82
N ILE A 506 18.24 -59.07 -34.30
CA ILE A 506 19.58 -59.14 -34.90
C ILE A 506 20.38 -60.35 -34.35
N ALA A 507 20.08 -60.81 -33.14
CA ALA A 507 20.63 -62.04 -32.55
C ALA A 507 19.88 -63.29 -33.04
#